data_AF-A0A8T7AQG3-F1
#
_entry.id   AF-A0A8T7AQG3-F1
#
_cell.length_a   1.000
_cell.length_b   1.000
_cell.length_c   1.000
_cell.angle_alpha   90.00
_cell.angle_beta   90.00
_cell.angle_gamma   90.00
#
_symmetry.space_group_name_H-M   'P 1'
#
loop_
_entity.id
_entity.type
_entity.pdbx_description
1 polymer ?
#
loop_
_entity_poly.entity_id
_entity_poly.type
_entity_poly.pdbx_seq_one_letter_code
_entity_poly.pdbx_strand_id
1 'polypeptide(L)'
;MAKRSKKFYFFTTLLGVLALWALLVVLNAGGIDRGFGGNPAFSWAADMDGVSCEQKRISVQLFPDAFRNYDLVGQLCWTGELQNKTLQVLVSGAGYGAAYWDFPHEPDTYSYARTALRAGDAVFNFDRLGMGLSDHPPGISLDVDTQA
;
A
#
# COMPACT_ATOMS: atom_id res chain seq x y z
N MET A 1 43.38 -13.37 31.05
CA MET A 1 42.28 -12.61 30.41
C MET A 1 42.84 -11.30 29.85
N ALA A 2 42.90 -11.13 28.54
CA ALA A 2 43.39 -9.90 27.93
C ALA A 2 42.33 -8.78 28.06
N LYS A 3 42.68 -7.68 28.72
CA LYS A 3 41.79 -6.53 28.93
C LYS A 3 41.62 -5.78 27.60
N ARG A 4 40.47 -5.93 26.95
CA ARG A 4 40.15 -5.24 25.68
C ARG A 4 40.11 -3.72 25.88
N SER A 5 40.61 -2.97 24.89
CA SER A 5 40.75 -1.51 24.98
C SER A 5 39.39 -0.81 24.91
N LYS A 6 39.27 0.40 25.45
CA LYS A 6 38.06 1.22 25.35
C LYS A 6 37.62 1.44 23.89
N LYS A 7 38.58 1.49 22.95
CA LYS A 7 38.30 1.60 21.52
C LYS A 7 37.60 0.35 20.98
N PHE A 8 38.00 -0.84 21.45
CA PHE A 8 37.36 -2.10 21.06
C PHE A 8 35.87 -2.10 21.42
N TYR A 9 35.53 -1.73 22.67
CA TYR A 9 34.13 -1.66 23.11
C TYR A 9 33.34 -0.64 22.31
N PHE A 10 33.90 0.56 22.09
CA PHE A 10 33.26 1.63 21.29
C PHE A 10 32.92 1.17 19.87
N PHE A 11 33.85 0.53 19.16
CA PHE A 11 33.60 0.03 17.81
C PHE A 11 32.58 -1.11 17.80
N THR A 12 32.61 -2.03 18.77
CA THR A 12 31.60 -3.10 18.84
C THR A 12 30.20 -2.58 19.14
N THR A 13 30.05 -1.57 20.00
CA THR A 13 28.76 -0.94 20.26
C THR A 13 28.26 -0.17 19.04
N LEU A 14 29.14 0.56 18.34
CA LEU A 14 28.77 1.27 17.12
C LEU A 14 28.31 0.32 16.01
N LEU A 15 29.01 -0.80 15.82
CA LEU A 15 28.62 -1.83 14.85
C LEU A 15 27.27 -2.45 15.21
N GLY A 16 27.02 -2.71 16.50
CA GLY A 16 25.76 -3.24 16.99
C GLY A 16 24.59 -2.28 16.77
N VAL A 17 24.79 -0.98 17.02
CA VAL A 17 23.76 0.05 16.76
C VAL A 17 23.49 0.20 15.27
N LEU A 18 24.52 0.21 14.43
CA LEU A 18 24.36 0.28 12.97
C LEU A 18 23.62 -0.95 12.41
N ALA A 19 23.93 -2.15 12.91
CA ALA A 19 23.23 -3.37 12.52
C ALA A 19 21.76 -3.35 12.95
N LEU A 20 21.47 -2.90 14.18
CA LEU A 20 20.09 -2.76 14.66
C LEU A 20 19.32 -1.71 13.85
N TRP A 21 19.94 -0.58 13.54
CA TRP A 21 19.34 0.45 12.70
C TRP A 21 19.05 -0.06 11.29
N ALA A 22 20.01 -0.75 10.65
CA ALA A 22 19.81 -1.35 9.34
C ALA A 22 18.69 -2.41 9.35
N LEU A 23 18.60 -3.23 10.40
CA LEU A 23 17.52 -4.19 10.57
C LEU A 23 16.16 -3.49 10.67
N LEU A 24 16.06 -2.40 11.44
CA LEU A 24 14.85 -1.60 11.55
C LEU A 24 14.47 -0.95 10.21
N VAL A 25 15.44 -0.47 9.44
CA VAL A 25 15.18 0.08 8.10
C VAL A 25 14.68 -1.01 7.14
N VAL A 26 15.27 -2.20 7.15
CA VAL A 26 14.83 -3.32 6.29
C VAL A 26 13.44 -3.81 6.68
N LEU A 27 13.14 -3.88 7.99
CA LEU A 27 11.81 -4.28 8.47
C LEU A 27 10.74 -3.20 8.23
N ASN A 28 11.13 -1.95 8.06
CA ASN A 28 10.23 -0.81 7.87
C ASN A 28 10.22 -0.29 6.42
N ALA A 29 11.05 -0.85 5.53
CA ALA A 29 10.91 -0.67 4.10
C ALA A 29 9.64 -1.42 3.70
N GLY A 30 8.54 -0.68 3.53
CA GLY A 30 7.26 -1.22 3.07
C GLY A 30 7.36 -1.89 1.70
N GLY A 31 6.21 -2.35 1.20
CA GLY A 31 6.10 -2.98 -0.11
C GLY A 31 6.73 -2.13 -1.23
N ILE A 32 7.20 -2.81 -2.27
CA ILE A 32 7.77 -2.18 -3.46
C ILE A 32 6.75 -1.17 -3.99
N ASP A 33 7.15 0.10 -4.03
CA ASP A 33 6.35 1.20 -4.58
C ASP A 33 5.87 0.82 -5.99
N ARG A 34 4.63 1.17 -6.36
CA ARG A 34 3.92 0.71 -7.58
C ARG A 34 4.86 0.63 -8.79
N GLY A 35 5.36 -0.57 -9.07
CA GLY A 35 6.60 -0.82 -9.84
C GLY A 35 6.57 -0.53 -11.34
N PHE A 36 5.69 0.37 -11.82
CA PHE A 36 5.47 0.62 -13.24
C PHE A 36 5.59 2.10 -13.66
N GLY A 37 5.84 3.03 -12.72
CA GLY A 37 5.79 4.48 -12.98
C GLY A 37 6.83 5.04 -13.97
N GLY A 38 7.78 4.22 -14.46
CA GLY A 38 8.79 4.64 -15.42
C GLY A 38 8.52 4.27 -16.89
N ASN A 39 7.50 3.46 -17.16
CA ASN A 39 7.21 3.00 -18.53
C ASN A 39 5.92 3.66 -19.04
N PRO A 40 5.97 4.46 -20.13
CA PRO A 40 4.82 5.18 -20.66
C PRO A 40 3.70 4.27 -21.18
N ALA A 41 3.98 2.96 -21.37
CA ALA A 41 2.95 1.97 -21.68
C ALA A 41 2.03 1.63 -20.49
N PHE A 42 2.35 2.14 -19.30
CA PHE A 42 1.58 1.96 -18.09
C PHE A 42 1.04 3.29 -17.57
N SER A 43 -0.24 3.34 -17.25
CA SER A 43 -0.88 4.52 -16.67
C SER A 43 -2.09 4.11 -15.83
N TRP A 44 -2.29 4.79 -14.72
CA TRP A 44 -3.32 4.50 -13.73
C TRP A 44 -4.53 5.41 -13.89
N ALA A 45 -5.60 5.15 -13.16
CA ALA A 45 -6.75 6.05 -13.09
C ALA A 45 -6.39 7.45 -12.56
N ALA A 46 -5.38 7.54 -11.69
CA ALA A 46 -4.89 8.80 -11.15
C ALA A 46 -4.22 9.71 -12.19
N ASP A 47 -3.82 9.15 -13.33
CA ASP A 47 -3.16 9.91 -14.41
C ASP A 47 -4.17 10.45 -15.44
N MET A 48 -5.46 10.18 -15.26
CA MET A 48 -6.49 10.71 -16.16
C MET A 48 -6.62 12.24 -16.01
N ASP A 49 -6.79 12.91 -17.15
CA ASP A 49 -7.05 14.35 -17.16
C ASP A 49 -8.33 14.70 -16.37
N GLY A 50 -8.22 15.70 -15.48
CA GLY A 50 -9.35 16.19 -14.69
C GLY A 50 -9.79 15.28 -13.54
N VAL A 51 -9.07 14.18 -13.27
CA VAL A 51 -9.27 13.37 -12.07
C VAL A 51 -8.47 13.94 -10.90
N SER A 52 -9.14 14.12 -9.76
CA SER A 52 -8.49 14.37 -8.47
C SER A 52 -8.37 13.04 -7.73
N CYS A 53 -7.21 12.78 -7.12
CA CYS A 53 -6.99 11.61 -6.29
C CYS A 53 -6.34 11.98 -4.96
N GLU A 54 -6.74 11.29 -3.91
CA GLU A 54 -6.15 11.40 -2.58
C GLU A 54 -5.84 10.00 -2.02
N GLN A 55 -4.63 9.81 -1.53
CA GLN A 55 -4.29 8.60 -0.78
C GLN A 55 -5.03 8.60 0.56
N LYS A 56 -5.75 7.53 0.86
CA LYS A 56 -6.40 7.33 2.14
C LYS A 56 -5.78 6.15 2.87
N ARG A 57 -5.66 6.30 4.19
CA ARG A 57 -5.31 5.23 5.13
C ARG A 57 -6.52 4.94 5.99
N ILE A 58 -6.94 3.68 6.03
CA ILE A 58 -8.06 3.21 6.83
C ILE A 58 -7.49 2.23 7.86
N SER A 59 -7.56 2.59 9.13
CA SER A 59 -7.06 1.74 10.21
C SER A 59 -8.08 0.65 10.53
N VAL A 60 -7.65 -0.60 10.54
CA VAL A 60 -8.47 -1.79 10.75
C VAL A 60 -7.84 -2.75 11.76
N GLN A 61 -8.66 -3.64 12.31
CA GLN A 61 -8.22 -4.74 13.18
C GLN A 61 -8.49 -6.07 12.49
N LEU A 62 -7.59 -7.04 12.68
CA LEU A 62 -7.74 -8.39 12.10
C LEU A 62 -8.88 -9.19 12.76
N PHE A 63 -9.13 -8.93 14.03
CA PHE A 63 -10.18 -9.59 14.82
C PHE A 63 -10.72 -8.60 15.86
N PRO A 64 -11.95 -8.80 16.36
CA PRO A 64 -12.50 -8.00 17.44
C PRO A 64 -11.53 -7.93 18.64
N ASP A 65 -11.39 -6.74 19.22
CA ASP A 65 -10.55 -6.47 20.39
C ASP A 65 -9.04 -6.72 20.18
N ALA A 66 -8.57 -6.72 18.93
CA ALA A 66 -7.14 -6.78 18.65
C ALA A 66 -6.41 -5.56 19.26
N PHE A 67 -5.29 -5.81 19.93
CA PHE A 67 -4.45 -4.75 20.50
C PHE A 67 -3.66 -3.95 19.45
N ARG A 68 -3.63 -4.44 18.21
CA ARG A 68 -2.87 -3.87 17.09
C ARG A 68 -3.83 -3.53 15.96
N ASN A 69 -3.72 -2.30 15.47
CA ASN A 69 -4.34 -1.88 14.22
C ASN A 69 -3.34 -2.01 13.06
N TYR A 70 -3.89 -2.18 11.87
CA TYR A 70 -3.16 -2.19 10.60
C TYR A 70 -3.81 -1.19 9.67
N ASP A 71 -3.01 -0.57 8.81
CA ASP A 71 -3.50 0.40 7.84
C ASP A 71 -3.70 -0.24 6.46
N LEU A 72 -4.94 -0.15 5.97
CA LEU A 72 -5.27 -0.31 4.56
C LEU A 72 -4.96 0.99 3.83
N VAL A 73 -4.22 0.92 2.74
CA VAL A 73 -3.83 2.07 1.92
C VAL A 73 -4.49 1.96 0.55
N GLY A 74 -5.15 3.03 0.14
CA GLY A 74 -5.79 3.11 -1.17
C GLY A 74 -5.83 4.53 -1.72
N GLN A 75 -6.34 4.66 -2.94
CA GLN A 75 -6.57 5.93 -3.61
C GLN A 75 -8.06 6.18 -3.76
N LEU A 76 -8.53 7.30 -3.22
CA LEU A 76 -9.85 7.84 -3.48
C LEU A 76 -9.74 8.80 -4.67
N CYS A 77 -10.37 8.48 -5.79
CA CYS A 77 -10.32 9.28 -7.01
C CYS A 77 -11.73 9.71 -7.44
N TRP A 78 -11.84 10.91 -8.02
CA TRP A 78 -13.09 11.46 -8.51
C TRP A 78 -12.85 12.53 -9.59
N THR A 79 -13.89 12.83 -10.37
CA THR A 79 -13.92 13.95 -11.34
C THR A 79 -14.84 15.06 -10.85
N GLY A 80 -14.46 16.33 -11.03
CA GLY A 80 -15.27 17.47 -10.58
C GLY A 80 -15.44 17.55 -9.06
N GLU A 81 -16.65 17.90 -8.58
CA GLU A 81 -16.96 17.95 -7.15
C GLU A 81 -17.24 16.55 -6.58
N LEU A 82 -16.68 16.21 -5.42
CA LEU A 82 -16.85 14.90 -4.80
C LEU A 82 -18.24 14.71 -4.17
N GLN A 83 -18.92 15.79 -3.78
CA GLN A 83 -20.20 15.72 -3.08
C GLN A 83 -21.28 15.02 -3.92
N ASN A 84 -22.13 14.22 -3.25
CA ASN A 84 -23.26 13.50 -3.85
C ASN A 84 -22.91 12.47 -4.94
N LYS A 85 -21.64 12.07 -5.08
CA LYS A 85 -21.25 10.96 -5.97
C LYS A 85 -21.49 9.60 -5.30
N THR A 86 -21.86 8.62 -6.12
CA THR A 86 -21.76 7.21 -5.72
C THR A 86 -20.30 6.85 -5.52
N LEU A 87 -19.97 6.29 -4.36
CA LEU A 87 -18.64 5.74 -4.10
C LEU A 87 -18.62 4.26 -4.40
N GLN A 88 -17.77 3.85 -5.35
CA GLN A 88 -17.46 2.45 -5.61
C GLN A 88 -16.20 2.06 -4.84
N VAL A 89 -16.31 1.08 -3.93
CA VAL A 89 -15.18 0.51 -3.18
C VAL A 89 -14.69 -0.74 -3.91
N LEU A 90 -13.45 -0.72 -4.39
CA LEU A 90 -12.91 -1.74 -5.29
C LEU A 90 -12.05 -2.72 -4.50
N VAL A 91 -12.58 -3.93 -4.26
CA VAL A 91 -11.91 -5.00 -3.50
C VAL A 91 -11.35 -6.03 -4.47
N SER A 92 -10.03 -6.21 -4.49
CA SER A 92 -9.37 -7.17 -5.38
C SER A 92 -9.46 -8.62 -4.89
N GLY A 93 -9.28 -9.57 -5.81
CA GLY A 93 -9.04 -10.97 -5.44
C GLY A 93 -7.67 -11.17 -4.78
N ALA A 94 -7.44 -12.37 -4.25
CA ALA A 94 -6.17 -12.72 -3.59
C ALA A 94 -4.98 -12.56 -4.55
N GLY A 95 -3.95 -11.83 -4.12
CA GLY A 95 -2.67 -11.71 -4.84
C GLY A 95 -2.56 -10.58 -5.88
N TYR A 96 -3.63 -9.84 -6.17
CA TYR A 96 -3.61 -8.76 -7.18
C TYR A 96 -3.47 -7.33 -6.65
N GLY A 97 -4.13 -6.96 -5.54
CA GLY A 97 -4.10 -5.60 -5.00
C GLY A 97 -4.81 -4.60 -5.92
N ALA A 98 -4.49 -3.31 -5.83
CA ALA A 98 -5.17 -2.26 -6.58
C ALA A 98 -5.09 -2.43 -8.11
N ALA A 99 -4.07 -3.10 -8.62
CA ALA A 99 -3.87 -3.34 -10.06
C ALA A 99 -4.96 -4.22 -10.70
N TYR A 100 -5.72 -4.98 -9.89
CA TYR A 100 -6.82 -5.80 -10.42
C TYR A 100 -7.91 -4.95 -11.08
N TRP A 101 -8.31 -3.86 -10.41
CA TRP A 101 -9.39 -2.99 -10.85
C TRP A 101 -8.92 -1.75 -11.61
N ASP A 102 -7.63 -1.41 -11.48
CA ASP A 102 -6.98 -0.34 -12.22
C ASP A 102 -5.76 -0.90 -12.96
N PHE A 103 -6.01 -1.79 -13.91
CA PHE A 103 -4.95 -2.45 -14.66
C PHE A 103 -4.18 -1.42 -15.50
N PRO A 104 -2.86 -1.28 -15.32
CA PRO A 104 -2.15 -0.12 -15.83
C PRO A 104 -1.78 -0.22 -17.32
N HIS A 105 -1.80 -1.42 -17.91
CA HIS A 105 -1.51 -1.61 -19.33
C HIS A 105 -2.79 -1.50 -20.17
N GLU A 106 -2.74 -0.74 -21.27
CA GLU A 106 -3.91 -0.39 -22.09
C GLU A 106 -5.12 0.01 -21.21
N PRO A 107 -4.94 0.99 -20.31
CA PRO A 107 -5.88 1.22 -19.20
C PRO A 107 -7.25 1.71 -19.68
N ASP A 108 -7.36 2.26 -20.89
CA ASP A 108 -8.65 2.63 -21.46
C ASP A 108 -9.52 1.43 -21.84
N THR A 109 -8.91 0.26 -22.00
CA THR A 109 -9.58 -1.03 -22.27
C THR A 109 -9.79 -1.83 -20.98
N TYR A 110 -8.78 -1.86 -20.09
CA TYR A 110 -8.75 -2.83 -18.98
C TYR A 110 -8.92 -2.21 -17.58
N SER A 111 -8.91 -0.88 -17.42
CA SER A 111 -9.15 -0.26 -16.12
C SER A 111 -10.64 -0.03 -15.87
N TYR A 112 -11.19 -0.82 -14.95
CA TYR A 112 -12.53 -0.60 -14.43
C TYR A 112 -12.62 0.73 -13.68
N ALA A 113 -11.58 1.10 -12.91
CA ALA A 113 -11.52 2.36 -12.20
C ALA A 113 -11.68 3.57 -13.14
N ARG A 114 -11.01 3.55 -14.30
CA ARG A 114 -11.20 4.59 -15.34
C ARG A 114 -12.63 4.61 -15.88
N THR A 115 -13.22 3.44 -16.09
CA THR A 115 -14.60 3.31 -16.57
C THR A 115 -15.60 3.93 -15.58
N ALA A 116 -15.47 3.62 -14.28
CA ALA A 116 -16.32 4.18 -13.23
C ALA A 116 -16.15 5.71 -13.11
N LEU A 117 -14.91 6.22 -13.18
CA LEU A 117 -14.64 7.66 -13.15
C LEU A 117 -15.27 8.41 -14.34
N ARG A 118 -15.23 7.82 -15.54
CA ARG A 118 -15.90 8.36 -16.74
C ARG A 118 -17.42 8.33 -16.62
N ALA A 119 -17.98 7.35 -15.91
CA ALA A 119 -19.40 7.28 -15.60
C ALA A 119 -19.84 8.34 -14.57
N GLY A 120 -18.89 9.03 -13.92
CA GLY A 120 -19.15 10.11 -12.97
C GLY A 120 -19.11 9.69 -11.51
N ASP A 121 -18.79 8.42 -11.22
CA ASP A 121 -18.66 7.91 -9.86
C ASP A 121 -17.32 8.30 -9.23
N ALA A 122 -17.26 8.25 -7.89
CA ALA A 122 -16.01 8.22 -7.15
C ALA A 122 -15.56 6.78 -6.96
N VAL A 123 -14.25 6.53 -6.97
CA VAL A 123 -13.68 5.19 -6.75
C VAL A 123 -12.72 5.22 -5.57
N PHE A 124 -12.83 4.26 -4.67
CA PHE A 124 -11.79 3.96 -3.69
C PHE A 124 -11.18 2.60 -4.03
N ASN A 125 -9.98 2.62 -4.62
CA ASN A 125 -9.24 1.43 -5.00
C ASN A 125 -8.06 1.25 -4.03
N PHE A 126 -8.00 0.12 -3.33
CA PHE A 126 -7.08 -0.08 -2.22
C PHE A 126 -6.35 -1.42 -2.30
N ASP A 127 -5.19 -1.48 -1.65
CA ASP A 127 -4.44 -2.71 -1.46
C ASP A 127 -4.97 -3.43 -0.22
N ARG A 128 -5.31 -4.71 -0.35
CA ARG A 128 -5.71 -5.55 0.79
C ARG A 128 -4.52 -5.77 1.74
N LEU A 129 -4.74 -6.18 2.99
CA LEU A 129 -3.64 -6.43 3.93
C LEU A 129 -2.65 -7.48 3.40
N GLY A 130 -1.35 -7.23 3.61
CA GLY A 130 -0.27 -8.04 3.05
C GLY A 130 0.08 -7.71 1.59
N MET A 131 -0.40 -6.59 1.06
CA MET A 131 -0.25 -6.23 -0.35
C MET A 131 0.08 -4.75 -0.53
N GLY A 132 0.81 -4.45 -1.60
CA GLY A 132 1.05 -3.08 -2.07
C GLY A 132 1.55 -2.15 -0.97
N LEU A 133 0.85 -1.03 -0.77
CA LEU A 133 1.20 -0.05 0.26
C LEU A 133 0.52 -0.29 1.61
N SER A 134 -0.39 -1.25 1.71
CA SER A 134 -1.02 -1.63 2.97
C SER A 134 -0.05 -2.35 3.88
N ASP A 135 -0.36 -2.38 5.17
CA ASP A 135 0.46 -3.10 6.14
C ASP A 135 0.57 -4.59 5.80
N HIS A 136 1.71 -5.18 6.18
CA HIS A 136 2.02 -6.60 5.95
C HIS A 136 2.11 -7.36 7.29
N PRO A 137 0.97 -7.79 7.87
CA PRO A 137 0.95 -8.68 9.02
C PRO A 137 1.70 -10.01 8.76
N PRO A 138 2.08 -10.75 9.81
CA PRO A 138 2.59 -12.12 9.64
C PRO A 138 1.63 -12.96 8.78
N GLY A 139 2.13 -13.63 7.75
CA GLY A 139 1.27 -14.37 6.81
C GLY A 139 0.36 -15.42 7.48
N ILE A 140 0.77 -15.99 8.62
CA ILE A 140 -0.04 -16.91 9.43
C ILE A 140 -1.29 -16.26 10.07
N SER A 141 -1.37 -14.93 10.06
CA SER A 141 -2.52 -14.16 10.59
C SER A 141 -3.44 -13.65 9.49
N LEU A 142 -3.10 -13.90 8.21
CA LEU A 142 -3.89 -13.53 7.05
C LEU A 142 -4.54 -14.77 6.43
N ASP A 143 -5.86 -14.78 6.42
CA ASP A 143 -6.68 -15.77 5.74
C ASP A 143 -7.76 -15.06 4.89
N VAL A 144 -8.74 -15.81 4.40
CA VAL A 144 -9.81 -15.28 3.56
C VAL A 144 -10.67 -14.26 4.31
N ASP A 145 -10.79 -14.37 5.63
CA ASP A 145 -11.65 -13.55 6.45
C ASP A 145 -10.90 -12.34 7.03
N THR A 146 -9.61 -12.48 7.33
CA THR A 146 -8.80 -11.41 7.95
C THR A 146 -8.03 -10.54 6.96
N GLN A 147 -7.91 -10.98 5.71
CA GLN A 147 -7.41 -10.14 4.63
C GLN A 147 -8.57 -9.28 4.10
N ALA A 148 -8.82 -8.13 4.73
CA ALA A 148 -9.74 -7.12 4.17
C ALA A 148 -9.33 -6.75 2.75
#